data_AF-A0A0N4XJF7-F1
#
_entry.id   AF-A0A0N4XJF7-F1
#
_cell.length_a   1.000
_cell.length_b   1.000
_cell.length_c   1.000
_cell.angle_alpha   90.00
_cell.angle_beta   90.00
_cell.angle_gamma   90.00
#
_symmetry.space_group_name_H-M   'P 1'
#
loop_
_entity.id
_entity.type
_entity.pdbx_description
1 polymer ?
#
loop_
_entity_poly.entity_id
_entity_poly.type
_entity_poly.pdbx_seq_one_letter_code
_entity_poly.pdbx_strand_id
1 'polypeptide(L)'
;MFEAKLANAALLKKIIEAIKDLVTDAPFDCSESAMCLQAMDSSHVALVSLKMEVGLFDTYRCDRTINLGMSLANMSKALKCANNDDTCMIKYEEGDSDSITFTFADTKRDKTQDVTVKMMDIDSEHLGIPEQDYAVVCEMPSSEFQKTCKDLTMFTDTLNVTATKAGIVFSGKGDNGQTVITYSPNSSADNE
;
A
#
# COMPACT_ATOMS: atom_id res chain seq x y z
N MET A 1 -18.12 -13.55 -9.95
CA MET A 1 -18.51 -12.26 -9.34
C MET A 1 -17.61 -11.96 -8.15
N PHE A 2 -17.23 -10.69 -7.97
CA PHE A 2 -16.48 -10.23 -6.81
C PHE A 2 -17.09 -8.96 -6.21
N GLU A 3 -17.25 -8.95 -4.89
CA GLU A 3 -17.73 -7.81 -4.12
C GLU A 3 -16.93 -7.69 -2.82
N ALA A 4 -16.38 -6.51 -2.55
CA ALA A 4 -15.66 -6.23 -1.31
C ALA A 4 -16.04 -4.85 -0.78
N LYS A 5 -16.57 -4.78 0.44
CA LYS A 5 -17.02 -3.55 1.09
C LYS A 5 -16.14 -3.19 2.26
N LEU A 6 -15.62 -1.98 2.25
CA LEU A 6 -14.90 -1.35 3.35
C LEU A 6 -15.82 -0.35 4.06
N ALA A 7 -15.76 -0.36 5.40
CA ALA A 7 -16.46 0.61 6.24
C ALA A 7 -16.08 2.06 5.92
N ASN A 8 -14.83 2.28 5.51
CA ASN A 8 -14.28 3.59 5.28
C ASN A 8 -13.35 3.63 4.06
N ALA A 9 -13.68 4.47 3.07
CA ALA A 9 -12.90 4.69 1.84
C ALA A 9 -11.49 5.25 2.10
N ALA A 10 -11.27 5.97 3.19
CA ALA A 10 -9.97 6.53 3.58
C ALA A 10 -8.88 5.47 3.72
N LEU A 11 -9.23 4.25 4.15
CA LEU A 11 -8.26 3.16 4.26
C LEU A 11 -7.68 2.82 2.89
N LEU A 12 -8.55 2.49 1.92
CA LEU A 12 -8.13 2.17 0.56
C LEU A 12 -7.44 3.37 -0.11
N LYS A 13 -7.93 4.59 0.12
CA LYS A 13 -7.27 5.83 -0.35
C LYS A 13 -5.83 5.92 0.14
N LYS A 14 -5.58 5.71 1.44
CA LYS A 14 -4.23 5.78 2.01
C LYS A 14 -3.32 4.68 1.44
N ILE A 15 -3.83 3.47 1.28
CA ILE A 15 -3.08 2.35 0.68
C ILE A 15 -2.66 2.69 -0.74
N ILE A 16 -3.61 3.10 -1.61
CA ILE A 16 -3.32 3.42 -3.00
C ILE A 16 -2.38 4.63 -3.12
N GLU A 17 -2.58 5.67 -2.31
CA GLU A 17 -1.69 6.84 -2.29
C GLU A 17 -0.26 6.50 -1.85
N ALA A 18 -0.06 5.47 -1.02
CA ALA A 18 1.27 5.03 -0.59
C ALA A 18 2.05 4.27 -1.68
N ILE A 19 1.36 3.65 -2.64
CA ILE A 19 1.98 2.75 -3.64
C ILE A 19 2.00 3.32 -5.06
N LYS A 20 1.08 4.23 -5.40
CA LYS A 20 0.89 4.75 -6.78
C LYS A 20 2.11 5.44 -7.39
N ASP A 21 3.00 5.98 -6.55
CA ASP A 21 4.19 6.71 -7.00
C ASP A 21 5.38 5.76 -7.23
N LEU A 22 5.28 4.52 -6.76
CA LEU A 22 6.27 3.46 -6.93
C LEU A 22 5.89 2.50 -8.07
N VAL A 23 4.59 2.18 -8.19
CA VAL A 23 4.05 1.26 -9.19
C VAL A 23 2.95 1.97 -9.98
N THR A 24 3.02 1.90 -11.31
CA THR A 24 2.03 2.54 -12.20
C THR A 24 0.74 1.71 -12.29
N ASP A 25 0.91 0.42 -12.60
CA ASP A 25 -0.17 -0.53 -12.87
C ASP A 25 0.14 -1.82 -12.11
N ALA A 26 -0.89 -2.41 -11.49
CA ALA A 26 -0.69 -3.57 -10.64
C ALA A 26 -1.87 -4.55 -10.75
N PRO A 27 -1.60 -5.87 -10.71
CA PRO A 27 -2.62 -6.87 -10.53
C PRO A 27 -3.12 -6.88 -9.07
N PHE A 28 -4.44 -6.86 -8.90
CA PHE A 28 -5.05 -7.23 -7.63
C PHE A 28 -5.61 -8.66 -7.72
N ASP A 29 -4.97 -9.58 -7.02
CA ASP A 29 -5.37 -10.97 -6.93
C ASP A 29 -6.40 -11.14 -5.80
N CYS A 30 -7.66 -11.32 -6.19
CA CYS A 30 -8.75 -11.57 -5.25
C CYS A 30 -9.02 -13.07 -5.16
N SER A 31 -9.02 -13.58 -3.94
CA SER A 31 -9.36 -14.96 -3.60
C SER A 31 -10.44 -14.98 -2.53
N GLU A 32 -11.00 -16.14 -2.20
CA GLU A 32 -11.94 -16.28 -1.08
C GLU A 32 -11.38 -15.83 0.28
N SER A 33 -10.04 -15.74 0.42
CA SER A 33 -9.35 -15.51 1.69
C SER A 33 -8.75 -14.10 1.86
N ALA A 34 -8.41 -13.44 0.75
CA ALA A 34 -7.76 -12.14 0.77
C ALA A 34 -7.78 -11.49 -0.62
N MET A 35 -7.66 -10.17 -0.63
CA MET A 35 -7.28 -9.36 -1.78
C MET A 35 -5.81 -8.98 -1.64
N CYS A 36 -4.99 -9.45 -2.58
CA CYS A 36 -3.53 -9.26 -2.58
C CYS A 36 -3.10 -8.40 -3.76
N LEU A 37 -1.95 -7.77 -3.63
CA LEU A 37 -1.26 -7.10 -4.72
C LEU A 37 0.23 -7.33 -4.54
N GLN A 38 0.90 -7.77 -5.59
CA GLN A 38 2.35 -7.83 -5.63
C GLN A 38 2.84 -7.23 -6.94
N ALA A 39 3.74 -6.24 -6.85
CA ALA A 39 4.25 -5.55 -8.03
C ALA A 39 5.64 -4.97 -7.76
N MET A 40 6.47 -4.98 -8.81
CA MET A 40 7.79 -4.33 -8.82
C MET A 40 7.69 -2.91 -9.37
N ASP A 41 8.63 -2.06 -8.97
CA ASP A 41 8.84 -0.78 -9.63
C ASP A 41 9.44 -0.96 -11.04
N SER A 42 9.45 0.10 -11.85
CA SER A 42 9.95 0.05 -13.22
C SER A 42 11.45 -0.27 -13.35
N SER A 43 12.23 -0.08 -12.29
CA SER A 43 13.65 -0.46 -12.25
C SER A 43 13.89 -1.88 -11.72
N HIS A 44 12.84 -2.59 -11.28
CA HIS A 44 12.92 -3.92 -10.66
C HIS A 44 13.85 -3.98 -9.44
N VAL A 45 13.92 -2.89 -8.66
CA VAL A 45 14.73 -2.79 -7.44
C VAL A 45 13.87 -2.90 -6.18
N ALA A 46 12.65 -2.38 -6.21
CA ALA A 46 11.72 -2.37 -5.09
C ALA A 46 10.48 -3.23 -5.40
N LEU A 47 10.07 -4.02 -4.42
CA LEU A 47 8.87 -4.87 -4.48
C LEU A 47 7.85 -4.38 -3.45
N VAL A 48 6.61 -4.15 -3.89
CA VAL A 48 5.46 -3.94 -3.02
C VAL A 48 4.71 -5.25 -2.90
N SER A 49 4.44 -5.68 -1.67
CA SER A 49 3.58 -6.82 -1.36
C SER A 49 2.51 -6.38 -0.36
N LEU A 50 1.27 -6.31 -0.81
CA LEU A 50 0.10 -5.92 -0.04
C LEU A 50 -0.83 -7.12 0.12
N LYS A 51 -1.30 -7.37 1.35
CA LYS A 51 -2.32 -8.37 1.65
C LYS A 51 -3.42 -7.73 2.49
N MET A 52 -4.64 -7.74 1.97
CA MET A 52 -5.85 -7.32 2.69
C MET A 52 -6.70 -8.56 2.96
N GLU A 53 -6.71 -9.01 4.21
CA GLU A 53 -7.48 -10.19 4.61
C GLU A 53 -8.98 -9.90 4.64
N VAL A 54 -9.81 -10.93 4.46
CA VAL A 54 -11.28 -10.79 4.48
C VAL A 54 -11.83 -10.10 5.73
N GLY A 55 -11.16 -10.26 6.87
CA GLY A 55 -11.57 -9.61 8.13
C GLY A 55 -11.49 -8.08 8.13
N LEU A 56 -10.81 -7.48 7.13
CA LEU A 56 -10.75 -6.04 6.94
C LEU A 56 -12.04 -5.47 6.33
N PHE A 57 -12.85 -6.33 5.69
CA PHE A 57 -14.02 -5.93 4.92
C PHE A 57 -15.31 -6.23 5.68
N ASP A 58 -16.28 -5.32 5.63
CA ASP A 58 -17.63 -5.52 6.18
C ASP A 58 -18.40 -6.60 5.39
N THR A 59 -18.11 -6.70 4.11
CA THR A 59 -18.70 -7.70 3.21
C THR A 59 -17.63 -8.09 2.22
N TYR A 60 -17.40 -9.39 2.07
CA TYR A 60 -16.45 -9.90 1.10
C TYR A 60 -17.02 -11.15 0.46
N ARG A 61 -17.06 -11.16 -0.87
CA ARG A 61 -17.50 -12.28 -1.67
C ARG A 61 -16.63 -12.36 -2.91
N CYS A 62 -15.97 -13.50 -3.10
CA CYS A 62 -15.18 -13.78 -4.28
C CYS A 62 -15.55 -15.19 -4.75
N ASP A 63 -16.39 -15.30 -5.78
CA ASP A 63 -16.93 -16.61 -6.20
C ASP A 63 -15.86 -17.51 -6.84
N ARG A 64 -14.81 -16.89 -7.40
CA ARG A 64 -13.64 -17.52 -8.00
C ARG A 64 -12.44 -16.63 -7.79
N THR A 65 -11.24 -17.20 -7.83
CA THR A 65 -10.02 -16.39 -7.89
C THR A 65 -10.02 -15.58 -9.17
N ILE A 66 -9.88 -14.26 -9.04
CA ILE A 66 -9.83 -13.33 -10.16
C ILE A 66 -8.62 -12.41 -10.03
N ASN A 67 -8.12 -11.95 -11.17
CA ASN A 67 -7.08 -10.94 -11.24
C ASN A 67 -7.70 -9.65 -11.80
N LEU A 68 -7.55 -8.55 -11.06
CA LEU A 68 -8.05 -7.25 -11.44
C LEU A 68 -6.85 -6.35 -11.77
N GLY A 69 -6.47 -6.31 -13.05
CA GLY A 69 -5.40 -5.44 -13.53
C GLY A 69 -5.85 -3.99 -13.58
N MET A 70 -5.21 -3.14 -12.76
CA MET A 70 -5.66 -1.77 -12.53
C MET A 70 -4.50 -0.78 -12.58
N SER A 71 -4.73 0.34 -13.26
CA SER A 71 -3.87 1.51 -13.14
C SER A 71 -4.09 2.20 -11.80
N LEU A 72 -3.04 2.25 -10.96
CA LEU A 72 -3.11 2.83 -9.61
C LEU A 72 -3.40 4.33 -9.66
N ALA A 73 -2.96 5.01 -10.71
CA ALA A 73 -3.29 6.41 -10.96
C ALA A 73 -4.80 6.63 -11.22
N ASN A 74 -5.44 5.74 -11.99
CA ASN A 74 -6.88 5.82 -12.25
C ASN A 74 -7.70 5.41 -11.04
N MET A 75 -7.24 4.40 -10.30
CA MET A 75 -7.84 4.00 -9.02
C MET A 75 -7.78 5.14 -8.00
N SER A 76 -6.64 5.83 -7.87
CA SER A 76 -6.50 7.04 -7.03
C SER A 76 -7.52 8.12 -7.43
N LYS A 77 -7.68 8.40 -8.73
CA LYS A 77 -8.67 9.38 -9.21
C LYS A 77 -10.10 8.98 -8.84
N ALA A 78 -10.46 7.71 -8.99
CA ALA A 78 -11.78 7.21 -8.62
C ALA A 78 -12.03 7.34 -7.11
N LEU A 79 -11.06 6.93 -6.29
CA LEU A 79 -11.15 7.01 -4.83
C LEU A 79 -11.20 8.46 -4.30
N LYS A 80 -10.68 9.44 -5.06
CA LYS A 80 -10.80 10.86 -4.73
C LYS A 80 -12.23 11.40 -4.82
N CYS A 81 -13.13 10.72 -5.53
CA CYS A 81 -14.55 11.08 -5.58
C CYS A 81 -15.29 10.82 -4.25
N ALA A 82 -14.73 9.97 -3.39
CA ALA A 82 -15.30 9.64 -2.08
C ALA A 82 -14.79 10.57 -0.97
N ASN A 83 -15.64 10.88 0.01
CA ASN A 83 -15.18 11.43 1.28
C ASN A 83 -14.47 10.36 2.11
N ASN A 84 -13.72 10.81 3.11
CA ASN A 84 -12.99 9.91 4.01
C ASN A 84 -13.89 9.18 5.01
N ASP A 85 -15.19 9.46 5.08
CA ASP A 85 -16.12 8.75 5.97
C ASP A 85 -17.09 7.87 5.17
N ASP A 86 -17.03 7.92 3.83
CA ASP A 86 -17.94 7.17 2.96
C ASP A 86 -17.55 5.69 2.99
N THR A 87 -18.54 4.80 2.93
CA THR A 87 -18.27 3.38 2.68
C THR A 87 -17.79 3.20 1.24
N CYS A 88 -16.92 2.23 1.00
CA CYS A 88 -16.41 1.91 -0.34
C CYS A 88 -16.68 0.46 -0.66
N MET A 89 -17.45 0.21 -1.72
CA MET A 89 -17.71 -1.13 -2.23
C MET A 89 -17.07 -1.28 -3.60
N ILE A 90 -16.27 -2.31 -3.76
CA ILE A 90 -15.60 -2.70 -5.00
C ILE A 90 -16.44 -3.82 -5.61
N LYS A 91 -16.85 -3.67 -6.86
CA LYS A 91 -17.65 -4.65 -7.58
C LYS A 91 -17.04 -4.99 -8.93
N TYR A 92 -17.02 -6.29 -9.21
CA TYR A 92 -16.68 -6.84 -10.51
C TYR A 92 -17.65 -7.95 -10.89
N GLU A 93 -18.23 -7.83 -12.10
CA GLU A 93 -19.16 -8.79 -12.68
C GLU A 93 -18.54 -9.38 -13.95
N GLU A 94 -18.56 -10.71 -14.10
CA GLU A 94 -17.95 -11.41 -15.25
C GLU A 94 -18.57 -11.01 -16.61
N GLY A 95 -19.79 -10.46 -16.60
CA GLY A 95 -20.46 -9.97 -17.81
C GLY A 95 -19.92 -8.63 -18.34
N ASP A 96 -19.22 -7.87 -17.51
CA ASP A 96 -18.55 -6.59 -17.84
C ASP A 96 -17.05 -6.77 -17.60
N SER A 97 -16.42 -7.57 -18.46
CA SER A 97 -15.05 -8.07 -18.28
C SER A 97 -13.97 -6.98 -18.28
N ASP A 98 -14.32 -5.75 -18.66
CA ASP A 98 -13.35 -4.69 -18.96
C ASP A 98 -13.39 -3.56 -17.93
N SER A 99 -14.23 -3.66 -16.89
CA SER A 99 -14.38 -2.59 -15.91
C SER A 99 -14.66 -3.07 -14.49
N ILE A 100 -14.25 -2.24 -13.53
CA ILE A 100 -14.54 -2.39 -12.12
C ILE A 100 -15.34 -1.17 -11.66
N THR A 101 -16.32 -1.39 -10.77
CA THR A 101 -17.13 -0.30 -10.23
C THR A 101 -16.85 -0.10 -8.75
N PHE A 102 -16.52 1.15 -8.39
CA PHE A 102 -16.43 1.60 -7.01
C PHE A 102 -17.71 2.33 -6.63
N THR A 103 -18.48 1.75 -5.72
CA THR A 103 -19.68 2.38 -5.15
C THR A 103 -19.31 3.02 -3.82
N PHE A 104 -19.47 4.34 -3.73
CA PHE A 104 -19.28 5.11 -2.51
C PHE A 104 -20.62 5.52 -1.92
N ALA A 105 -20.84 5.27 -0.63
CA ALA A 105 -22.08 5.66 0.03
C ALA A 105 -21.82 6.48 1.31
N ASP A 106 -22.38 7.69 1.34
CA ASP A 106 -22.50 8.56 2.52
C ASP A 106 -23.79 8.19 3.25
N THR A 107 -23.64 7.41 4.33
CA THR A 107 -24.77 6.91 5.14
C THR A 107 -25.50 8.02 5.89
N LYS A 108 -24.90 9.21 6.06
CA LYS A 108 -25.51 10.34 6.77
C LYS A 108 -26.41 11.16 5.84
N ARG A 109 -26.08 11.21 4.55
CA ARG A 109 -26.80 12.02 3.55
C ARG A 109 -27.59 11.19 2.54
N ASP A 110 -27.62 9.87 2.71
CA ASP A 110 -28.27 8.93 1.79
C ASP A 110 -27.86 9.14 0.33
N LYS A 111 -26.57 9.47 0.14
CA LYS A 111 -25.99 9.73 -1.19
C LYS A 111 -25.13 8.54 -1.57
N THR A 112 -25.40 7.95 -2.73
CA THR A 112 -24.55 6.94 -3.35
C THR A 112 -23.95 7.48 -4.65
N GLN A 113 -22.70 7.12 -4.93
CA GLN A 113 -21.98 7.50 -6.14
C GLN A 113 -21.20 6.30 -6.67
N ASP A 114 -21.49 5.91 -7.90
CA ASP A 114 -20.77 4.86 -8.61
C ASP A 114 -19.70 5.47 -9.52
N VAL A 115 -18.50 4.90 -9.48
CA VAL A 115 -17.37 5.28 -10.33
C VAL A 115 -16.83 4.02 -10.99
N THR A 116 -17.06 3.90 -12.30
CA THR A 116 -16.57 2.78 -13.10
C THR A 116 -15.22 3.12 -13.71
N VAL A 117 -14.24 2.23 -13.53
CA VAL A 117 -12.87 2.37 -14.03
C VAL A 117 -12.57 1.20 -14.94
N LYS A 118 -11.93 1.47 -16.09
CA LYS A 118 -11.50 0.41 -16.99
C LYS A 118 -10.34 -0.38 -16.40
N MET A 119 -10.44 -1.70 -16.52
CA MET A 119 -9.36 -2.62 -16.23
C MET A 119 -8.41 -2.70 -17.42
N MET A 120 -7.26 -3.31 -17.17
CA MET A 120 -6.26 -3.60 -18.18
C MET A 120 -5.75 -5.02 -17.96
N ASP A 121 -5.32 -5.64 -19.05
CA ASP A 121 -4.68 -6.95 -18.98
C ASP A 121 -3.25 -6.76 -18.46
N ILE A 122 -2.95 -7.38 -17.32
CA ILE A 122 -1.64 -7.31 -16.66
C ILE A 122 -1.22 -8.72 -16.34
N ASP A 123 -0.01 -9.07 -16.75
CA ASP A 123 0.60 -10.35 -16.39
C ASP A 123 0.82 -10.40 -14.87
N SER A 124 0.26 -11.42 -14.22
CA SER A 124 0.43 -11.66 -12.79
C SER A 124 1.64 -12.55 -12.56
N GLU A 125 2.76 -11.94 -12.18
CA GLU A 125 3.96 -12.65 -11.75
C GLU A 125 4.13 -12.56 -10.23
N HIS A 126 3.87 -13.69 -9.55
CA HIS A 126 4.11 -13.79 -8.11
C HIS A 126 5.53 -14.27 -7.84
N LEU A 127 6.29 -13.44 -7.14
CA LEU A 127 7.59 -13.75 -6.60
C LEU A 127 7.43 -14.38 -5.21
N GLY A 128 8.04 -15.56 -5.03
CA GLY A 128 8.17 -16.20 -3.73
C GLY A 128 9.14 -15.41 -2.85
N ILE A 129 8.62 -14.81 -1.78
CA ILE A 129 9.44 -14.12 -0.77
C ILE A 129 9.86 -15.18 0.26
N PRO A 130 11.16 -15.51 0.37
CA PRO A 130 11.62 -16.49 1.35
C PRO A 130 11.53 -15.92 2.77
N GLU A 131 11.19 -16.78 3.73
CA GLU A 131 11.39 -16.47 5.14
C GLU A 131 12.88 -16.43 5.44
N GLN A 132 13.33 -15.38 6.13
CA GLN A 132 14.72 -15.21 6.51
C GLN A 132 14.82 -14.54 7.88
N ASP A 133 15.82 -14.95 8.65
CA ASP A 133 16.15 -14.30 9.91
C ASP A 133 16.88 -12.98 9.63
N TYR A 134 16.30 -11.87 10.09
CA TYR A 134 16.92 -10.56 9.98
C TYR A 134 17.92 -10.35 11.13
N ALA A 135 19.12 -9.87 10.80
CA ALA A 135 20.14 -9.58 11.81
C ALA A 135 19.70 -8.51 12.82
N VAL A 136 18.83 -7.59 12.40
CA VAL A 136 18.26 -6.52 13.22
C VAL A 136 16.83 -6.23 12.78
N VAL A 137 15.92 -6.09 13.73
CA VAL A 137 14.58 -5.54 13.55
C VAL A 137 14.49 -4.26 14.39
N CYS A 138 14.07 -3.16 13.76
CA CYS A 138 13.92 -1.87 14.44
C CYS A 138 12.50 -1.36 14.24
N GLU A 139 11.80 -1.14 15.35
CA GLU A 139 10.50 -0.50 15.37
C GLU A 139 10.65 0.95 15.81
N MET A 140 10.05 1.88 15.06
CA MET A 140 10.02 3.30 15.39
C MET A 140 8.77 3.98 14.83
N PRO A 141 8.39 5.16 15.36
CA PRO A 141 7.26 5.90 14.82
C PRO A 141 7.44 6.21 13.33
N SER A 142 6.43 5.88 12.52
CA SER A 142 6.47 6.09 11.06
C SER A 142 6.67 7.57 10.68
N SER A 143 6.19 8.50 11.50
CA SER A 143 6.41 9.93 11.32
C SER A 143 7.88 10.33 11.50
N GLU A 144 8.59 9.70 12.44
CA GLU A 144 10.02 9.93 12.68
C GLU A 144 10.86 9.36 11.54
N PHE A 145 10.54 8.16 11.07
CA PHE A 145 11.21 7.58 9.92
C PHE A 145 10.99 8.42 8.65
N GLN A 146 9.76 8.87 8.39
CA GLN A 146 9.47 9.76 7.26
C GLN A 146 10.27 11.06 7.34
N LYS A 147 10.35 11.68 8.52
CA LYS A 147 11.14 12.90 8.73
C LYS A 147 12.63 12.65 8.49
N THR A 148 13.16 11.55 9.03
CA THR A 148 14.56 11.12 8.83
C THR A 148 14.92 11.01 7.36
N CYS A 149 14.09 10.31 6.57
CA CYS A 149 14.32 10.20 5.12
C CYS A 149 14.30 11.57 4.43
N LYS A 150 13.33 12.45 4.74
CA LYS A 150 13.26 13.80 4.17
C LYS A 150 14.48 14.64 4.52
N ASP A 151 14.94 14.60 5.77
CA ASP A 151 16.11 15.34 6.23
C ASP A 151 17.39 14.86 5.52
N LEU A 152 17.51 13.56 5.24
CA LEU A 152 18.68 12.97 4.57
C LEU A 152 18.70 13.26 3.06
N THR A 153 17.55 13.22 2.38
CA THR A 153 17.45 13.54 0.95
C THR A 153 17.86 14.99 0.63
N MET A 154 17.89 15.90 1.61
CA MET A 154 18.39 17.26 1.39
C MET A 154 19.91 17.32 1.12
N PHE A 155 20.66 16.29 1.53
CA PHE A 155 22.14 16.30 1.49
C PHE A 155 22.73 15.18 0.63
N THR A 156 22.00 14.09 0.40
CA THR A 156 22.51 12.94 -0.35
C THR A 156 21.39 12.15 -1.02
N ASP A 157 21.74 11.46 -2.11
CA ASP A 157 20.87 10.48 -2.77
C ASP A 157 21.07 9.06 -2.22
N THR A 158 22.04 8.85 -1.31
CA THR A 158 22.37 7.53 -0.73
C THR A 158 22.27 7.54 0.79
N LEU A 159 21.34 6.74 1.30
CA LEU A 159 21.14 6.52 2.73
C LEU A 159 21.94 5.31 3.22
N ASN A 160 22.74 5.49 4.27
CA ASN A 160 23.38 4.39 5.01
C ASN A 160 22.67 4.17 6.35
N VAL A 161 22.21 2.95 6.58
CA VAL A 161 21.58 2.52 7.84
C VAL A 161 22.55 1.59 8.57
N THR A 162 22.96 1.95 9.78
CA THR A 162 23.88 1.16 10.60
C THR A 162 23.25 0.87 11.94
N ALA A 163 23.08 -0.42 12.26
CA ALA A 163 22.62 -0.85 13.58
C ALA A 163 23.79 -1.23 14.47
N THR A 164 23.78 -0.76 15.71
CA THR A 164 24.80 -1.03 16.73
C THR A 164 24.13 -1.34 18.07
N LYS A 165 24.91 -1.79 19.06
CA LYS A 165 24.41 -1.97 20.44
C LYS A 165 23.90 -0.67 21.07
N ALA A 166 24.33 0.49 20.58
CA ALA A 166 23.92 1.80 21.07
C ALA A 166 22.64 2.32 20.39
N GLY A 167 22.12 1.61 19.38
CA GLY A 167 20.94 1.99 18.61
C GLY A 167 21.15 1.97 17.10
N ILE A 168 20.23 2.58 16.37
CA ILE A 168 20.23 2.67 14.91
C ILE A 168 20.69 4.06 14.45
N VAL A 169 21.56 4.09 13.45
CA VAL A 169 22.16 5.29 12.88
C VAL A 169 21.80 5.39 11.41
N PHE A 170 21.15 6.49 11.03
CA PHE A 170 20.90 6.88 9.65
C PHE A 170 21.91 7.95 9.26
N SER A 171 22.64 7.73 8.17
CA SER A 171 23.69 8.67 7.74
C SER A 171 23.69 8.87 6.24
N GLY A 172 24.04 10.09 5.84
CA GLY A 172 24.08 10.50 4.45
C GLY A 172 25.18 11.52 4.24
N LYS A 173 25.95 11.35 3.16
CA LYS A 173 27.03 12.27 2.79
C LYS A 173 26.89 12.64 1.31
N GLY A 174 26.94 13.93 1.03
CA GLY A 174 27.02 14.46 -0.33
C GLY A 174 27.96 15.65 -0.39
N ASP A 175 27.95 16.34 -1.52
CA ASP A 175 28.91 17.42 -1.79
C ASP A 175 28.71 18.63 -0.86
N ASN A 176 27.46 18.86 -0.46
CA ASN A 176 27.06 20.02 0.35
C ASN A 176 27.12 19.77 1.86
N GLY A 177 27.43 18.55 2.31
CA GLY A 177 27.52 18.24 3.73
C GLY A 177 27.26 16.78 4.07
N GLN A 178 27.14 16.53 5.37
CA GLN A 178 26.85 15.23 5.95
C GLN A 178 25.78 15.38 7.04
N THR A 179 24.87 14.43 7.08
CA THR A 179 23.84 14.31 8.11
C THR A 179 23.95 12.95 8.77
N VAL A 180 23.88 12.93 10.10
CA VAL A 180 23.88 11.71 10.92
C VAL A 180 22.79 11.85 11.97
N ILE A 181 21.86 10.90 11.98
CA ILE A 181 20.72 10.83 12.91
C ILE A 181 20.87 9.52 13.68
N THR A 182 20.87 9.59 15.01
CA THR A 182 21.04 8.43 15.89
C THR A 182 19.81 8.29 16.77
N TYR A 183 19.21 7.10 16.75
CA TYR A 183 18.11 6.71 17.63
C TYR A 183 18.61 5.66 18.61
N SER A 184 18.56 5.99 19.91
CA SER A 184 18.88 5.04 20.97
C SER A 184 17.69 4.11 21.25
N PRO A 185 17.93 2.87 21.71
CA PRO A 185 16.86 1.96 22.11
C PRO A 185 16.00 2.60 23.19
N ASN A 186 14.68 2.50 23.04
CA ASN A 186 13.77 2.91 24.09
C ASN A 186 13.74 1.82 25.16
N SER A 187 13.97 2.16 26.43
CA SER A 187 14.02 1.19 27.53
C SER A 187 12.71 0.43 27.80
N SER A 188 11.64 0.76 27.07
CA SER A 188 10.35 0.07 27.10
C SER A 188 10.20 -1.02 26.02
N ALA A 189 11.12 -1.09 25.06
CA ALA A 189 11.04 -1.99 23.89
C ALA A 189 11.71 -3.36 24.10
N ASP A 190 12.49 -3.53 25.18
CA ASP A 190 13.18 -4.81 25.50
C ASP A 190 12.28 -5.83 26.24
N ASN A 191 10.97 -5.57 26.35
CA ASN A 191 10.02 -6.37 27.13
C ASN A 191 8.94 -7.09 26.29
N GLU A 192 9.11 -7.21 24.98
CA GLU A 192 8.26 -8.06 24.13
C GLU A 192 9.07 -9.15 23.41
#